data_AF-A0A165CRW6-F1
#
_entry.id   AF-A0A165CRW6-F1
#
_cell.length_a   1.000
_cell.length_b   1.000
_cell.length_c   1.000
_cell.angle_alpha   90.00
_cell.angle_beta   90.00
_cell.angle_gamma   90.00
#
_symmetry.space_group_name_H-M   'P 1'
#
loop_
_entity.id
_entity.type
_entity.pdbx_description
1 polymer ?
#
loop_
_entity_poly.entity_id
_entity_poly.type
_entity_poly.pdbx_seq_one_letter_code
_entity_poly.pdbx_strand_id
1 'polypeptide(L)'
;MLSFVYTIFLLFTVLASRVLALNITVGGTVGIVPASEFLTVNDTYLTTTCQSQCTSAQTAITSCGTSNSCLCNSTTVTLITSCEQCMFDALIAEDLPMPDPRAGSATALTAYSAACLSDANVTVPTTEIALTLPSDWDGPFGLHLGIPATIFTLVAATTIGSGAIWVICTM
;
A
#
# COMPACT_ATOMS: atom_id res chain seq x y z
N MET A 1 -2.43 -47.89 19.15
CA MET A 1 -1.44 -46.92 19.67
C MET A 1 -0.66 -46.21 18.56
N LEU A 2 -0.31 -46.85 17.44
CA LEU A 2 0.38 -46.18 16.31
C LEU A 2 -0.39 -44.99 15.70
N SER A 3 -1.72 -45.06 15.54
CA SER A 3 -2.50 -43.94 14.95
C SER A 3 -2.52 -42.66 15.78
N PHE A 4 -2.41 -42.76 17.11
CA PHE A 4 -2.47 -41.59 18.00
C PHE A 4 -1.16 -40.80 18.01
N VAL A 5 -0.03 -41.49 17.76
CA VAL A 5 1.29 -40.86 17.67
C VAL A 5 1.42 -40.07 16.35
N TYR A 6 0.77 -40.53 15.28
CA TYR A 6 0.82 -39.88 13.96
C TYR A 6 0.04 -38.56 13.90
N THR A 7 -1.12 -38.49 14.55
CA THR A 7 -1.91 -37.25 14.66
C THR A 7 -1.22 -36.19 15.49
N ILE A 8 -0.53 -36.58 16.58
CA ILE A 8 0.24 -35.64 17.39
C ILE A 8 1.44 -35.10 16.60
N PHE A 9 2.14 -35.95 15.84
CA PHE A 9 3.29 -35.51 15.03
C PHE A 9 2.89 -34.51 13.93
N LEU A 10 1.75 -34.73 13.26
CA LEU A 10 1.21 -33.78 12.28
C LEU A 10 0.82 -32.44 12.94
N LEU A 11 0.25 -32.46 14.14
CA LEU A 11 -0.12 -31.25 14.87
C LEU A 11 1.11 -30.40 15.25
N PHE A 12 2.21 -31.04 15.66
CA PHE A 12 3.47 -30.35 15.97
C PHE A 12 4.15 -29.76 14.72
N THR A 13 4.06 -30.43 13.56
CA THR A 13 4.61 -29.87 12.30
C THR A 13 3.83 -28.66 11.79
N VAL A 14 2.52 -28.59 12.03
CA VAL A 14 1.68 -27.42 11.67
C VAL A 14 1.84 -26.25 12.66
N LEU A 15 2.19 -26.53 13.93
CA LEU A 15 2.50 -25.49 14.91
C LEU A 15 3.91 -24.92 14.76
N ALA A 16 4.89 -25.74 14.41
CA ALA A 16 6.29 -25.32 14.29
C ALA A 16 6.55 -24.41 13.06
N SER A 17 5.67 -24.44 12.05
CA SER A 17 5.78 -23.56 10.88
C SER A 17 5.40 -22.09 11.16
N ARG A 18 5.04 -21.73 12.40
CA ARG A 18 4.66 -20.35 12.75
C ARG A 18 5.79 -19.51 13.35
N VAL A 19 7.00 -20.06 13.50
CA VAL A 19 8.11 -19.40 14.23
C VAL A 19 9.13 -18.71 13.30
N LEU A 20 9.09 -18.95 11.98
CA LEU A 20 9.90 -18.26 10.97
C LEU A 20 9.00 -17.55 9.95
N ALA A 21 8.16 -16.65 10.44
CA ALA A 21 7.43 -15.72 9.57
C ALA A 21 8.16 -14.38 9.56
N LEU A 22 8.33 -13.79 8.38
CA LEU A 22 8.86 -12.44 8.22
C LEU A 22 8.01 -11.47 9.06
N ASN A 23 8.65 -10.76 9.99
CA ASN A 23 7.98 -9.84 10.90
C ASN A 23 8.11 -8.42 10.39
N ILE A 24 6.98 -7.84 9.98
CA ILE A 24 6.93 -6.52 9.38
C ILE A 24 6.42 -5.54 10.43
N THR A 25 7.20 -4.50 10.73
CA THR A 25 6.81 -3.49 11.71
C THR A 25 6.01 -2.39 11.02
N VAL A 26 4.68 -2.51 11.05
CA VAL A 26 3.79 -1.48 10.50
C VAL A 26 3.58 -0.40 11.56
N GLY A 27 3.82 0.85 11.19
CA GLY A 27 3.62 1.99 12.09
C GLY A 27 2.15 2.12 12.56
N GLY A 28 1.93 2.85 13.66
CA GLY A 28 0.60 3.09 14.22
C GLY A 28 0.21 2.07 15.30
N THR A 29 -1.08 1.75 15.40
CA THR A 29 -1.66 0.86 16.42
C THR A 29 -1.51 -0.64 16.10
N VAL A 30 -1.08 -0.98 14.89
CA VAL A 30 -1.01 -2.36 14.38
C VAL A 30 0.26 -3.08 14.85
N GLY A 31 1.41 -2.40 14.92
CA GLY A 31 2.64 -2.95 15.45
C GLY A 31 3.33 -3.97 14.53
N ILE A 32 3.84 -5.06 15.12
CA ILE A 32 4.56 -6.11 14.37
C ILE A 32 3.57 -7.12 13.84
N VAL A 33 3.54 -7.31 12.52
CA VAL A 33 2.62 -8.20 11.82
C VAL A 33 3.41 -9.24 11.03
N PRO A 34 3.04 -10.53 11.07
CA PRO A 34 3.65 -11.53 10.21
C PRO A 34 3.24 -11.31 8.75
N ALA A 35 4.10 -11.68 7.79
CA ALA A 35 3.81 -11.57 6.36
C ALA A 35 2.44 -12.16 5.92
N SER A 36 1.97 -13.22 6.58
CA SER A 36 0.66 -13.83 6.30
C SER A 36 -0.53 -12.92 6.62
N GLU A 37 -0.38 -12.00 7.57
CA GLU A 37 -1.40 -11.07 8.02
C GLU A 37 -1.21 -9.66 7.45
N PHE A 38 -0.12 -9.41 6.71
CA PHE A 38 0.20 -8.10 6.15
C PHE A 38 -0.93 -7.57 5.25
N LEU A 39 -1.50 -8.43 4.39
CA LEU A 39 -2.60 -8.09 3.48
C LEU A 39 -3.99 -8.31 4.08
N THR A 40 -4.09 -8.73 5.35
CA THR A 40 -5.38 -9.01 5.99
C THR A 40 -5.97 -7.72 6.56
N VAL A 41 -6.62 -6.94 5.70
CA VAL A 41 -7.30 -5.69 6.06
C VAL A 41 -8.74 -5.98 6.50
N ASN A 42 -9.19 -5.38 7.60
CA ASN A 42 -10.55 -5.53 8.10
C ASN A 42 -11.52 -4.52 7.46
N ASP A 43 -11.57 -4.49 6.13
CA ASP A 43 -12.46 -3.62 5.36
C ASP A 43 -13.15 -4.41 4.24
N THR A 44 -14.48 -4.52 4.30
CA THR A 44 -15.27 -5.30 3.34
C THR A 44 -15.28 -4.70 1.94
N TYR A 45 -15.13 -3.38 1.81
CA TYR A 45 -15.11 -2.70 0.53
C TYR A 45 -13.78 -2.99 -0.18
N LEU A 46 -12.65 -2.75 0.48
CA LEU A 46 -11.33 -2.99 -0.10
C LEU A 46 -11.10 -4.47 -0.43
N THR A 47 -11.53 -5.38 0.46
CA THR A 47 -11.39 -6.83 0.23
C THR A 47 -12.22 -7.33 -0.94
N THR A 48 -13.34 -6.67 -1.27
CA THR A 48 -14.17 -7.01 -2.43
C THR A 48 -13.64 -6.37 -3.71
N THR A 49 -13.32 -5.07 -3.67
CA THR A 49 -12.86 -4.30 -4.83
C THR A 49 -11.49 -4.79 -5.32
N CYS A 50 -10.58 -5.11 -4.40
CA CYS A 50 -9.22 -5.53 -4.71
C CYS A 50 -8.98 -7.03 -4.58
N GLN A 51 -10.07 -7.81 -4.56
CA GLN A 51 -10.01 -9.23 -4.26
C GLN A 51 -9.07 -9.99 -5.19
N SER A 52 -9.07 -9.68 -6.49
CA SER A 52 -8.26 -10.41 -7.47
C SER A 52 -6.76 -10.24 -7.20
N GLN A 53 -6.30 -9.00 -7.05
CA GLN A 53 -4.90 -8.65 -6.83
C GLN A 53 -4.43 -9.18 -5.46
N CYS A 54 -5.25 -8.99 -4.43
CA CYS A 54 -4.94 -9.44 -3.09
C CYS A 54 -4.99 -10.97 -2.93
N THR A 55 -5.85 -11.68 -3.67
CA THR A 55 -5.86 -13.14 -3.69
C THR A 55 -4.59 -13.69 -4.34
N SER A 56 -4.12 -13.10 -5.44
CA SER A 56 -2.86 -13.49 -6.08
C SER A 56 -1.66 -13.27 -5.15
N ALA A 57 -1.61 -12.12 -4.48
CA ALA A 57 -0.57 -11.82 -3.51
C ALA A 57 -0.61 -12.75 -2.28
N GLN A 58 -1.80 -13.00 -1.72
CA GLN A 58 -1.97 -13.91 -0.59
C GLN A 58 -1.58 -15.35 -0.96
N THR A 59 -1.88 -15.77 -2.19
CA THR A 59 -1.47 -17.08 -2.71
C THR A 59 0.05 -17.17 -2.82
N ALA A 60 0.72 -16.12 -3.32
CA ALA A 60 2.18 -16.06 -3.39
C ALA A 60 2.81 -16.15 -1.97
N ILE A 61 2.31 -15.35 -1.02
CA ILE A 61 2.75 -15.40 0.38
C ILE A 61 2.58 -16.80 0.97
N THR A 62 1.40 -17.40 0.76
CA THR A 62 1.08 -18.75 1.28
C THR A 62 1.97 -19.81 0.64
N SER A 63 2.27 -19.68 -0.66
CA SER A 63 3.16 -20.60 -1.39
C SER A 63 4.62 -20.52 -0.92
N CYS A 64 5.05 -19.35 -0.47
CA CYS A 64 6.38 -19.14 0.09
C CYS A 64 6.55 -19.70 1.51
N GLY A 65 5.45 -19.90 2.24
CA GLY A 65 5.46 -20.44 3.60
C GLY A 65 6.37 -19.63 4.53
N THR A 66 7.41 -20.28 5.07
CA THR A 66 8.37 -19.69 6.02
C THR A 66 9.68 -19.25 5.37
N SER A 67 9.77 -19.25 4.03
CA SER A 67 10.99 -18.86 3.34
C SER A 67 11.03 -17.35 3.13
N ASN A 68 11.79 -16.64 3.97
CA ASN A 68 11.99 -15.19 3.85
C ASN A 68 12.53 -14.80 2.46
N SER A 69 13.42 -15.62 1.88
CA SER A 69 13.95 -15.41 0.52
C SER A 69 12.87 -15.48 -0.57
N CYS A 70 11.83 -16.30 -0.38
CA CYS A 70 10.71 -16.40 -1.31
C CYS A 70 9.73 -15.22 -1.13
N LEU A 71 9.46 -14.86 0.13
CA LEU A 71 8.62 -13.70 0.46
C LEU A 71 9.22 -12.41 -0.10
N CYS A 72 10.54 -12.26 -0.03
CA CYS A 72 11.28 -11.11 -0.52
C CYS A 72 11.68 -11.17 -1.99
N ASN A 73 11.19 -12.15 -2.75
CA ASN A 73 11.42 -12.21 -4.19
C ASN A 73 10.65 -11.08 -4.90
N SER A 74 11.26 -10.47 -5.93
CA SER A 74 10.65 -9.43 -6.77
C SER A 74 9.25 -9.80 -7.30
N THR A 75 9.00 -11.08 -7.63
CA THR A 75 7.67 -11.56 -8.04
C THR A 75 6.64 -11.42 -6.93
N THR A 76 6.97 -11.84 -5.71
CA THR A 76 6.08 -11.77 -4.55
C THR A 76 5.85 -10.33 -4.14
N VAL A 77 6.92 -9.52 -4.10
CA VAL A 77 6.85 -8.08 -3.82
C VAL A 77 5.97 -7.37 -4.82
N THR A 78 6.13 -7.62 -6.13
CA THR A 78 5.30 -7.01 -7.18
C THR A 78 3.82 -7.34 -7.00
N LEU A 79 3.49 -8.59 -6.64
CA LEU A 79 2.11 -8.99 -6.36
C LEU A 79 1.55 -8.27 -5.12
N ILE A 80 2.35 -8.18 -4.04
CA ILE A 80 1.98 -7.42 -2.83
C ILE A 80 1.73 -5.95 -3.18
N THR A 81 2.67 -5.30 -3.87
CA THR A 81 2.51 -3.89 -4.28
C THR A 81 1.31 -3.72 -5.20
N SER A 82 0.97 -4.69 -6.06
CA SER A 82 -0.23 -4.60 -6.91
C SER A 82 -1.55 -4.65 -6.12
N CYS A 83 -1.60 -5.40 -5.02
CA CYS A 83 -2.73 -5.41 -4.10
C CYS A 83 -2.82 -4.08 -3.34
N GLU A 84 -1.69 -3.58 -2.82
CA GLU A 84 -1.62 -2.28 -2.16
C GLU A 84 -1.99 -1.12 -3.10
N GLN A 85 -1.55 -1.17 -4.36
CA GLN A 85 -1.92 -0.19 -5.38
C GLN A 85 -3.41 -0.16 -5.62
N CYS A 86 -4.06 -1.33 -5.75
CA CYS A 86 -5.50 -1.38 -5.88
C CYS A 86 -6.20 -0.78 -4.65
N MET A 87 -5.75 -1.12 -3.44
CA MET A 87 -6.37 -0.58 -2.21
C MET A 87 -6.19 0.94 -2.11
N PHE A 88 -5.02 1.45 -2.50
CA PHE A 88 -4.74 2.88 -2.56
C PHE A 88 -5.64 3.58 -3.58
N ASP A 89 -5.76 3.04 -4.79
CA ASP A 89 -6.62 3.59 -5.85
C ASP A 89 -8.10 3.59 -5.42
N ALA A 90 -8.55 2.52 -4.76
CA ALA A 90 -9.92 2.41 -4.25
C ALA A 90 -10.23 3.41 -3.11
N LEU A 91 -9.26 3.62 -2.20
CA LEU A 91 -9.39 4.64 -1.14
C LEU A 91 -9.48 6.05 -1.73
N ILE A 92 -8.67 6.33 -2.76
CA ILE A 92 -8.69 7.62 -3.47
C ILE A 92 -10.01 7.81 -4.22
N ALA A 93 -10.49 6.80 -4.93
CA ALA A 93 -11.69 6.88 -5.75
C ALA A 93 -12.96 7.21 -4.94
N GLU A 94 -13.05 6.72 -3.71
CA GLU A 94 -14.20 6.94 -2.82
C GLU A 94 -13.96 8.05 -1.77
N ASP A 95 -12.81 8.73 -1.81
CA ASP A 95 -12.39 9.72 -0.81
C ASP A 95 -12.52 9.19 0.64
N LEU A 96 -12.13 7.93 0.85
CA LEU A 96 -12.24 7.28 2.15
C LEU A 96 -10.97 7.49 2.98
N PRO A 97 -11.10 7.78 4.29
CA PRO A 97 -9.96 7.76 5.17
C PRO A 97 -9.42 6.33 5.25
N MET A 98 -8.10 6.20 5.33
CA MET A 98 -7.43 4.91 5.48
C MET A 98 -7.91 4.21 6.78
N PRO A 99 -8.71 3.14 6.69
CA PRO A 99 -9.32 2.51 7.86
C PRO A 99 -8.30 1.67 8.65
N ASP A 100 -7.26 1.20 7.96
CA ASP A 100 -6.17 0.38 8.49
C ASP A 100 -4.84 0.91 7.96
N PRO A 101 -3.83 1.17 8.82
CA PRO A 101 -2.54 1.74 8.38
C PRO A 101 -1.74 0.83 7.43
N ARG A 102 -2.19 -0.41 7.21
CA ARG A 102 -1.65 -1.33 6.19
C ARG A 102 -2.22 -1.07 4.80
N ALA A 103 -3.49 -0.67 4.69
CA ALA A 103 -4.22 -0.65 3.44
C ALA A 103 -3.80 0.53 2.54
N GLY A 104 -3.20 0.24 1.39
CA GLY A 104 -2.76 1.25 0.43
C GLY A 104 -1.62 2.13 0.97
N SER A 105 -0.74 1.55 1.80
CA SER A 105 0.23 2.32 2.59
C SER A 105 1.67 2.16 2.08
N ALA A 106 2.22 3.24 1.51
CA ALA A 106 3.64 3.27 1.11
C ALA A 106 4.59 3.07 2.30
N THR A 107 4.18 3.51 3.49
CA THR A 107 4.94 3.29 4.73
C THR A 107 4.95 1.80 5.10
N ALA A 108 3.83 1.09 4.93
CA ALA A 108 3.77 -0.35 5.17
C ALA A 108 4.66 -1.13 4.18
N LEU A 109 4.66 -0.76 2.90
CA LEU A 109 5.56 -1.34 1.89
C LEU A 109 7.05 -1.05 2.17
N THR A 110 7.36 0.13 2.72
CA THR A 110 8.73 0.46 3.17
C THR A 110 9.14 -0.39 4.38
N ALA A 111 8.22 -0.66 5.31
CA ALA A 111 8.47 -1.58 6.41
C ALA A 111 8.69 -3.02 5.90
N TYR A 112 7.95 -3.43 4.86
CA TYR A 112 8.12 -4.75 4.22
C TYR A 112 9.53 -4.90 3.62
N SER A 113 9.99 -3.91 2.85
CA SER A 113 11.33 -3.95 2.26
C SER A 113 12.44 -3.90 3.31
N ALA A 114 12.25 -3.15 4.40
CA ALA A 114 13.17 -3.14 5.53
C ALA A 114 13.25 -4.51 6.23
N ALA A 115 12.11 -5.19 6.41
CA ALA A 115 12.08 -6.56 6.94
C ALA A 115 12.81 -7.53 6.00
N CYS A 116 12.65 -7.39 4.69
CA CYS A 116 13.38 -8.20 3.71
C CYS A 116 14.90 -8.02 3.77
N LEU A 117 15.36 -6.79 3.99
CA LEU A 117 16.79 -6.53 4.19
C LEU A 117 17.29 -7.14 5.50
N SER A 118 16.53 -7.01 6.59
CA SER A 118 16.89 -7.54 7.90
C SER A 118 16.94 -9.07 7.94
N ASP A 119 15.89 -9.72 7.47
CA ASP A 119 15.63 -11.14 7.76
C ASP A 119 15.97 -12.08 6.59
N ALA A 120 16.13 -11.53 5.38
CA ALA A 120 16.53 -12.29 4.19
C ALA A 120 17.81 -11.77 3.52
N ASN A 121 18.35 -10.62 3.97
CA ASN A 121 19.45 -9.90 3.31
C ASN A 121 19.16 -9.61 1.82
N VAL A 122 17.89 -9.37 1.49
CA VAL A 122 17.43 -9.03 0.15
C VAL A 122 17.10 -7.55 0.08
N THR A 123 17.75 -6.83 -0.84
CA THR A 123 17.42 -5.43 -1.10
C THR A 123 16.31 -5.37 -2.14
N VAL A 124 15.12 -4.96 -1.71
CA VAL A 124 14.00 -4.69 -2.61
C VAL A 124 14.17 -3.29 -3.21
N PRO A 125 14.15 -3.13 -4.54
CA PRO A 125 14.22 -1.82 -5.16
C PRO A 125 13.06 -0.92 -4.74
N THR A 126 13.34 0.35 -4.46
CA THR A 126 12.30 1.33 -4.07
C THR A 126 11.25 1.55 -5.17
N THR A 127 11.60 1.27 -6.43
CA THR A 127 10.68 1.33 -7.57
C THR A 127 9.62 0.23 -7.55
N GLU A 128 9.86 -0.89 -6.87
CA GLU A 128 8.90 -2.00 -6.77
C GLU A 128 7.90 -1.81 -5.62
N ILE A 129 8.15 -0.88 -4.72
CA ILE A 129 7.32 -0.59 -3.53
C ILE A 129 6.72 0.81 -3.53
N ALA A 130 6.94 1.57 -4.61
CA ALA A 130 6.37 2.90 -4.78
C ALA A 130 4.94 2.78 -5.31
N LEU A 131 3.99 3.28 -4.54
CA LEU A 131 2.61 3.46 -4.99
C LEU A 131 2.54 4.70 -5.89
N THR A 132 1.86 4.57 -7.02
CA THR A 132 1.62 5.67 -7.95
C THR A 132 0.24 6.26 -7.73
N LEU A 133 0.09 7.56 -7.99
CA LEU A 133 -1.24 8.17 -7.98
C LEU A 133 -2.02 7.74 -9.22
N PRO A 134 -3.34 7.48 -9.11
CA PRO A 134 -4.21 7.31 -10.26
C PRO A 134 -4.09 8.49 -11.22
N SER A 135 -4.10 8.23 -12.53
CA SER A 135 -3.97 9.28 -13.56
C SER A 135 -5.11 10.31 -13.55
N ASP A 136 -6.22 9.94 -12.92
CA ASP A 136 -7.47 10.68 -12.78
C ASP A 136 -7.59 11.41 -11.43
N TRP A 137 -6.58 11.32 -10.56
CA TRP A 137 -6.60 12.03 -9.28
C TRP A 137 -6.14 13.49 -9.40
N ASP A 138 -7.05 14.44 -9.13
CA ASP A 138 -6.81 15.89 -9.17
C ASP A 138 -6.36 16.48 -7.82
N GLY A 139 -5.87 15.64 -6.91
CA GLY A 139 -5.38 16.08 -5.62
C GLY A 139 -6.49 16.32 -4.57
N PRO A 140 -6.09 16.57 -3.31
CA PRO A 140 -7.03 16.68 -2.18
C PRO A 140 -7.90 17.93 -2.21
N PHE A 141 -7.59 18.89 -3.08
CA PHE A 141 -8.36 20.12 -3.21
C PHE A 141 -9.21 20.18 -4.46
N GLY A 142 -9.12 19.18 -5.37
CA GLY A 142 -9.91 19.07 -6.60
C GLY A 142 -10.22 20.42 -7.23
N LEU A 143 -9.20 21.30 -7.35
CA LEU A 143 -9.38 22.68 -7.81
C LEU A 143 -9.46 22.69 -9.34
N HIS A 144 -10.35 21.86 -9.89
CA HIS A 144 -10.92 22.09 -11.20
C HIS A 144 -11.86 23.28 -11.11
N LEU A 145 -11.31 24.49 -11.24
CA LEU A 145 -12.13 25.58 -11.70
C LEU A 145 -12.69 25.14 -13.05
N GLY A 146 -14.01 24.95 -13.13
CA GLY A 146 -14.66 24.73 -14.42
C GLY A 146 -14.21 25.82 -15.40
N ILE A 147 -14.13 25.50 -16.70
CA ILE A 147 -13.70 26.44 -17.76
C ILE A 147 -14.16 27.90 -17.51
N PRO A 148 -15.44 28.18 -17.19
CA PRO A 148 -15.87 29.54 -16.89
C PRO A 148 -15.19 30.15 -15.66
N ALA A 149 -15.07 29.43 -14.55
CA ALA A 149 -14.41 29.92 -13.34
C ALA A 149 -12.92 30.20 -13.58
N THR A 150 -12.22 29.37 -14.37
CA THR A 150 -10.82 29.58 -14.74
C THR A 150 -10.64 30.87 -15.56
N ILE A 151 -11.56 31.13 -16.49
CA ILE A 151 -11.56 32.37 -17.27
C ILE A 151 -11.76 33.57 -16.33
N PHE A 152 -12.74 33.52 -15.42
CA PHE A 152 -12.99 34.62 -14.49
C PHE A 152 -11.80 34.92 -13.57
N THR A 153 -11.17 33.88 -13.02
CA THR A 153 -9.99 34.07 -12.16
C THR A 153 -8.78 34.57 -12.92
N LEU A 154 -8.54 34.10 -14.15
CA LEU A 154 -7.48 34.62 -15.01
C LEU A 154 -7.68 36.10 -15.32
N VAL A 155 -8.91 36.50 -15.68
CA VAL A 155 -9.23 37.90 -15.98
C VAL A 155 -9.04 38.78 -14.74
N ALA A 156 -9.55 38.36 -13.58
CA ALA A 156 -9.39 39.10 -12.33
C ALA A 156 -7.92 39.23 -11.92
N ALA A 157 -7.13 38.15 -12.02
CA ALA A 157 -5.71 38.19 -11.73
C ALA A 157 -4.95 39.11 -12.69
N THR A 158 -5.31 39.08 -13.98
CA THR A 158 -4.66 39.91 -15.00
C THR A 158 -4.98 41.39 -14.80
N THR A 159 -6.22 41.76 -14.49
CA THR A 159 -6.61 43.16 -14.26
C THR A 159 -5.97 43.73 -12.99
N ILE A 160 -5.93 42.95 -11.91
CA ILE A 160 -5.25 43.36 -10.68
C ILE A 160 -3.74 43.47 -10.89
N GLY A 161 -3.12 42.47 -11.55
CA GLY A 161 -1.69 42.45 -11.81
C GLY A 161 -1.23 43.60 -12.73
N SER A 162 -1.97 43.85 -13.82
CA SER A 162 -1.66 44.97 -14.71
C SER A 162 -1.88 46.32 -14.04
N GLY A 163 -2.92 46.47 -13.22
CA GLY A 163 -3.13 47.67 -12.40
C GLY A 163 -2.00 47.92 -11.41
N ALA A 164 -1.52 46.88 -10.72
CA ALA A 164 -0.41 46.99 -9.78
C ALA A 164 0.92 47.36 -10.48
N ILE A 165 1.21 46.76 -11.65
CA ILE A 165 2.39 47.11 -12.45
C ILE A 165 2.32 48.57 -12.91
N TRP A 166 1.15 49.02 -13.38
CA TRP A 166 0.97 50.40 -13.82
C TRP A 166 1.21 51.41 -12.69
N VAL A 167 0.74 51.12 -11.47
CA VAL A 167 1.00 51.95 -10.28
C VAL A 167 2.50 52.02 -9.97
N ILE A 168 3.23 50.90 -10.03
CA ILE A 168 4.67 50.89 -9.76
C ILE A 168 5.46 51.66 -10.83
N CYS A 169 5.06 51.54 -12.11
CA CYS A 169 5.77 52.22 -13.21
C CYS A 169 5.45 53.71 -13.34
N THR A 170 4.42 54.21 -12.65
CA THR A 170 4.01 55.62 -12.68
C THR A 170 4.35 56.39 -11.39
N MET A 171 4.91 55.70 -10.40
CA MET A 171 5.64 56.28 -9.27
C MET A 171 7.08 56.59 -9.67
#